data_AF-W1XNH3-F1
#
_entry.id   AF-W1XNH3-F1
#
_cell.length_a   1.000
_cell.length_b   1.000
_cell.length_c   1.000
_cell.angle_alpha   90.00
_cell.angle_beta   90.00
_cell.angle_gamma   90.00
#
_symmetry.space_group_name_H-M   'P 1'
#
loop_
_entity.id
_entity.type
_entity.pdbx_description
1 polymer ?
#
loop_
_entity_poly.entity_id
_entity_poly.type
_entity_poly.pdbx_seq_one_letter_code
_entity_poly.pdbx_strand_id
1 'polypeptide(L)' 'RMGVQPTQCVVFEDADFGIQAARAAGMDAVDVRLL' A
#
# COMPACT_ATOMS: atom_id res chain seq x y z
N ARG A 1 12.71 -7.98 -4.89
CA ARG A 1 11.67 -7.69 -5.91
C ARG A 1 10.67 -8.84 -5.91
N MET A 2 9.36 -8.57 -5.88
CA MET A 2 8.32 -9.62 -5.78
C MET A 2 7.87 -10.20 -7.13
N GLY A 3 8.27 -9.61 -8.27
CA GLY A 3 7.93 -10.14 -9.60
C GLY A 3 6.52 -9.83 -10.09
N VAL A 4 5.73 -9.08 -9.30
CA VAL A 4 4.35 -8.67 -9.60
C VAL A 4 4.30 -7.16 -9.83
N GLN A 5 3.38 -6.67 -10.67
CA GLN A 5 3.17 -5.23 -10.84
C GLN A 5 2.57 -4.63 -9.56
N PRO A 6 3.05 -3.47 -9.09
CA PRO A 6 2.50 -2.80 -7.91
C PRO A 6 0.98 -2.58 -7.96
N THR A 7 0.44 -2.30 -9.15
CA THR A 7 -1.00 -2.14 -9.39
C THR A 7 -1.83 -3.41 -9.16
N GLN A 8 -1.19 -4.54 -8.87
CA GLN A 8 -1.83 -5.80 -8.49
C GLN A 8 -1.57 -6.15 -7.01
N CYS A 9 -1.03 -5.21 -6.23
CA CYS A 9 -0.72 -5.38 -4.82
C CYS A 9 -1.68 -4.55 -3.95
N VAL A 10 -2.01 -5.09 -2.78
CA VAL A 10 -2.72 -4.39 -1.70
C VAL A 10 -1.78 -4.31 -0.51
N VAL A 11 -1.64 -3.12 0.07
CA VAL A 11 -0.85 -2.86 1.28
C VAL A 11 -1.79 -2.63 2.46
N PHE A 12 -1.52 -3.30 3.58
CA PHE A 12 -2.15 -3.04 4.88
C PHE A 12 -1.11 -2.35 5.75
N GLU A 13 -1.40 -1.15 6.23
CA GLU A 13 -0.40 -0.28 6.85
C GLU A 13 -1.04 0.63 7.90
N ASP A 14 -0.29 0.97 8.95
CA ASP A 14 -0.73 1.80 10.07
C ASP A 14 -0.02 3.16 10.14
N ALA A 15 0.97 3.39 9.28
CA ALA A 15 1.72 4.64 9.18
C ALA A 15 1.40 5.45 7.91
N ASP A 16 1.23 6.77 8.07
CA ASP A 16 0.91 7.69 6.97
C ASP A 16 1.92 7.62 5.81
N PHE A 17 3.22 7.52 6.13
CA PHE A 17 4.27 7.42 5.12
C PHE A 17 4.23 6.10 4.34
N GLY A 18 3.85 4.99 4.99
CA GLY A 18 3.68 3.71 4.29
C GLY A 18 2.48 3.73 3.34
N ILE A 19 1.37 4.33 3.76
CA ILE A 19 0.19 4.55 2.91
C ILE A 19 0.52 5.45 1.71
N GLN A 20 1.27 6.54 1.94
CA GLN A 20 1.72 7.43 0.87
C GLN A 20 2.65 6.69 -0.12
N ALA A 21 3.56 5.87 0.38
CA ALA A 21 4.48 5.08 -0.44
C ALA A 21 3.72 4.06 -1.30
N ALA A 22 2.74 3.35 -0.73
CA ALA A 22 1.89 2.40 -1.45
C ALA A 22 1.14 3.09 -2.61
N ARG A 23 0.49 4.22 -2.32
CA ARG A 23 -0.22 5.02 -3.34
C ARG A 23 0.71 5.56 -4.41
N ALA A 24 1.89 6.06 -4.05
CA ALA A 24 2.89 6.54 -4.99
C ALA A 24 3.43 5.42 -5.90
N ALA A 25 3.49 4.19 -5.40
CA ALA A 25 3.83 3.01 -6.18
C ALA A 25 2.68 2.50 -7.07
N GLY A 26 1.46 3.05 -6.93
CA GLY A 26 0.26 2.61 -7.65
C GLY A 26 -0.42 1.38 -7.05
N MET A 27 -0.14 1.06 -5.78
CA MET A 27 -0.80 -0.01 -5.05
C MET A 27 -2.11 0.47 -4.41
N ASP A 28 -3.04 -0.45 -4.18
CA ASP A 28 -4.16 -0.21 -3.27
C ASP A 28 -3.67 -0.23 -1.81
N ALA A 29 -4.27 0.60 -0.94
CA ALA A 29 -3.84 0.74 0.45
C ALA A 29 -5.03 0.72 1.42
N VAL A 30 -4.91 -0.07 2.48
CA VAL A 30 -5.86 -0.19 3.59
C VAL A 30 -5.20 0.36 4.85
N ASP A 31 -5.78 1.41 5.40
CA ASP A 31 -5.39 1.97 6.70
C ASP A 31 -6.05 1.16 7.82
N VAL A 32 -5.25 0.40 8.56
CA VAL A 32 -5.78 -0.51 9.59
C VAL A 32 -6.21 0.20 10.88
N ARG A 33 -5.96 1.51 11.01
CA ARG A 33 -6.43 2.31 12.16
C ARG A 33 -7.91 2.67 12.06
N LEU A 34 -8.50 2.51 10.87
CA LEU A 34 -9.89 2.86 10.57
C LEU A 34 -10.82 1.64 10.49
N LEU A 35 -10.31 0.46 10.87
CA LEU A 35 -11.02 -0.81 10.94
C LEU A 35 -11.34 -1.15 12.40
#